data_AF-A0A9W6A7S3-F1
#
_entry.id   AF-A0A9W6A7S3-F1
#
_cell.length_a   1.000
_cell.length_b   1.000
_cell.length_c   1.000
_cell.angle_alpha   90.00
_cell.angle_beta   90.00
_cell.angle_gamma   90.00
#
_symmetry.space_group_name_H-M   'P 1'
#
loop_
_entity.id
_entity.type
_entity.pdbx_description
1 polymer ?
#
loop_
_entity_poly.entity_id
_entity_poly.type
_entity_poly.pdbx_seq_one_letter_code
_entity_poly.pdbx_strand_id
1 'polypeptide(L)'
;MSAPKNLRLVDLPGLIWEFTENDFATFALPNAGFGLLAASVAPTLTSCSESPGALSLLLRAAPPVILFNWANLLIFDVANQRLPESVTEDSLNKPWRPLARGKISPIQTRQLLLAAIPAVLGLGFVLDASWETALIMLLTWMYNDLHGGDELTRDVIIAIAYDVFLMGSLRIALGTATETCSEVTVSTTGYQWLAMIAGVIMTTMQIQDLRDQVGDRTRGRKTWPLVVGDSVSRVWIAACVCLWSVASVWFWGEVPLLISAGTMALGSWIDFTPRTDTEACDMGAVQG
;
A
#
# COMPACT_ATOMS: atom_id res chain seq x y z
N MET A 1 0.78 27.04 19.44
CA MET A 1 1.65 25.99 18.85
C MET A 1 2.98 26.01 19.58
N SER A 2 3.32 24.93 20.29
CA SER A 2 4.64 24.78 20.92
C SER A 2 5.74 24.79 19.86
N ALA A 3 6.88 25.43 20.15
CA ALA A 3 8.04 25.40 19.25
C ALA A 3 8.43 23.94 18.94
N PRO A 4 8.73 23.60 17.67
CA PRO A 4 9.11 22.23 17.32
C PRO A 4 10.36 21.84 18.10
N LYS A 5 10.34 20.66 18.74
CA LYS A 5 11.51 20.12 19.43
C LYS A 5 12.65 19.94 18.42
N ASN A 6 13.87 20.27 18.84
CA ASN A 6 15.05 19.93 18.06
C ASN A 6 15.12 18.41 17.90
N LEU A 7 14.85 17.92 16.70
CA LEU A 7 14.88 16.49 16.39
C LEU A 7 16.33 16.00 16.49
N ARG A 8 16.62 15.03 17.35
CA ARG A 8 17.95 14.44 17.45
C ARG A 8 18.02 13.23 16.52
N LEU A 9 19.20 12.93 15.98
CA LEU A 9 19.38 11.76 15.10
C LEU A 9 18.96 10.44 15.75
N VAL A 10 19.11 10.32 17.07
CA VAL A 10 18.68 9.15 17.85
C VAL A 10 17.16 8.94 17.85
N ASP A 11 16.38 10.00 17.59
CA ASP A 11 14.92 9.94 17.57
C ASP A 11 14.40 9.51 16.17
N LEU A 12 15.27 9.49 15.15
CA LEU A 12 14.90 9.25 13.75
C LEU A 12 14.30 7.85 13.49
N PRO A 13 14.82 6.73 14.04
CA PRO A 13 14.22 5.42 13.81
C PRO A 13 12.78 5.32 14.33
N GLY A 14 12.52 5.87 15.51
CA GLY A 14 11.17 5.92 16.08
C GLY A 14 10.24 6.79 15.23
N LEU A 15 10.75 7.91 14.71
CA LEU A 15 9.97 8.78 13.82
C LEU A 15 9.62 8.09 12.48
N ILE A 16 10.59 7.40 11.87
CA ILE A 16 10.38 6.60 10.65
C ILE A 16 9.29 5.55 10.87
N TRP A 17 9.33 4.87 12.02
CA TRP A 17 8.27 3.94 12.40
C TRP A 17 6.91 4.65 12.51
N GLU A 18 6.83 5.77 13.23
CA GLU A 18 5.55 6.50 13.38
C GLU A 18 4.97 7.03 12.05
N PHE A 19 5.80 7.30 11.04
CA PHE A 19 5.32 7.64 9.70
C PHE A 19 4.64 6.46 9.01
N THR A 20 5.13 5.24 9.23
CA THR A 20 4.84 4.05 8.43
C THR A 20 4.04 2.97 9.16
N GLU A 21 3.89 3.06 10.48
CA GLU A 21 3.34 2.03 11.38
C GLU A 21 2.00 1.48 10.90
N ASN A 22 1.07 2.36 10.55
CA ASN A 22 -0.27 1.99 10.12
C ASN A 22 -0.31 1.25 8.78
N ASP A 23 0.66 1.55 7.92
CA ASP A 23 0.72 1.06 6.55
C ASP A 23 1.70 -0.12 6.42
N PHE A 24 2.56 -0.37 7.41
CA PHE A 24 3.52 -1.47 7.39
C PHE A 24 2.83 -2.84 7.27
N ALA A 25 1.84 -3.10 8.15
CA ALA A 25 1.14 -4.38 8.17
C ALA A 25 0.08 -4.52 7.05
N THR A 26 -0.47 -3.42 6.55
CA THR A 26 -1.55 -3.40 5.55
C THR A 26 -1.06 -3.19 4.13
N PHE A 27 0.19 -2.72 3.95
CA PHE A 27 0.80 -2.45 2.65
C PHE A 27 2.13 -3.18 2.47
N ALA A 28 3.12 -2.92 3.33
CA ALA A 28 4.47 -3.46 3.10
C ALA A 28 4.51 -4.99 3.19
N LEU A 29 3.86 -5.57 4.22
CA LEU A 29 3.81 -7.02 4.38
C LEU A 29 3.00 -7.75 3.29
N PRO A 30 1.80 -7.29 2.86
CA PRO A 30 1.08 -7.92 1.76
C PRO A 30 1.86 -7.91 0.43
N ASN A 31 2.48 -6.79 0.06
CA ASN A 31 3.28 -6.71 -1.17
C ASN A 31 4.52 -7.62 -1.10
N ALA A 32 5.20 -7.66 0.06
CA ALA A 32 6.30 -8.59 0.28
C ALA A 32 5.85 -10.05 0.22
N GLY A 33 4.71 -10.36 0.86
CA GLY A 33 4.09 -11.68 0.85
C GLY A 33 3.76 -12.13 -0.57
N PHE A 34 3.17 -11.25 -1.39
CA PHE A 34 2.96 -11.53 -2.81
C PHE A 34 4.26 -11.88 -3.51
N GLY A 35 5.31 -11.06 -3.38
CA GLY A 35 6.57 -11.29 -4.09
C GLY A 35 7.17 -12.66 -3.76
N LEU A 36 7.16 -13.05 -2.49
CA LEU A 36 7.66 -14.34 -2.02
C LEU A 36 6.80 -15.51 -2.50
N LEU A 37 5.47 -15.39 -2.43
CA LEU A 37 4.55 -16.44 -2.88
C LEU A 37 4.58 -16.59 -4.40
N ALA A 38 4.61 -15.49 -5.15
CA ALA A 38 4.75 -15.49 -6.60
C ALA A 38 6.09 -16.11 -7.03
N ALA A 39 7.18 -15.81 -6.31
CA ALA A 39 8.47 -16.44 -6.56
C ALA A 39 8.46 -17.96 -6.32
N SER A 40 7.67 -18.45 -5.35
CA SER A 40 7.55 -19.90 -5.10
C SER A 40 6.92 -20.70 -6.26
N VAL A 41 6.20 -20.02 -7.15
CA VAL A 41 5.57 -20.58 -8.36
C VAL A 41 6.11 -19.92 -9.63
N ALA A 42 7.35 -19.46 -9.60
CA ALA A 42 7.97 -18.67 -10.66
C ALA A 42 7.86 -19.26 -12.08
N PRO A 43 7.94 -20.58 -12.32
CA PRO A 43 7.77 -21.15 -13.66
C PRO A 43 6.40 -20.90 -14.29
N THR A 44 5.38 -20.60 -13.47
CA THR A 44 4.04 -20.27 -13.96
C THR A 44 3.91 -18.78 -14.28
N LEU A 45 4.47 -17.93 -13.41
CA LEU A 45 4.28 -16.47 -13.47
C LEU A 45 5.37 -15.75 -14.27
N THR A 46 6.48 -16.41 -14.58
CA THR A 46 7.69 -15.79 -15.15
C THR A 46 8.41 -16.72 -16.12
N SER A 47 9.46 -16.20 -16.77
CA SER A 47 10.40 -16.99 -17.58
C SER A 47 11.40 -17.80 -16.76
N CYS A 48 11.43 -17.67 -15.43
CA CYS A 48 12.33 -18.44 -14.57
C CYS A 48 11.85 -19.88 -14.45
N SER A 49 12.67 -20.84 -14.87
CA SER A 49 12.34 -22.28 -14.80
C SER A 49 12.49 -22.87 -13.40
N GLU A 50 13.09 -22.14 -12.46
CA GLU A 50 13.36 -22.60 -11.11
C GLU A 50 12.32 -22.07 -10.12
N SER A 51 11.93 -22.91 -9.17
CA SER A 51 11.15 -22.49 -8.00
C SER A 51 12.07 -22.50 -6.78
N PRO A 52 12.36 -21.34 -6.15
CA PRO A 52 13.25 -21.29 -5.01
C PRO A 52 12.65 -22.05 -3.82
N GLY A 53 13.51 -22.75 -3.07
CA GLY A 53 13.08 -23.45 -1.86
C GLY A 53 12.61 -22.48 -0.77
N ALA A 54 11.66 -22.92 0.06
CA ALA A 54 11.03 -22.08 1.10
C ALA A 54 12.04 -21.44 2.06
N LEU A 55 13.13 -22.14 2.40
CA LEU A 55 14.17 -21.60 3.28
C LEU A 55 14.97 -20.47 2.61
N SER A 56 15.21 -20.57 1.30
CA SER A 56 15.85 -19.48 0.52
C SER A 56 14.94 -18.26 0.45
N LEU A 57 13.64 -18.48 0.22
CA LEU A 57 12.65 -17.41 0.24
C LEU A 57 12.60 -16.71 1.62
N LEU A 58 12.58 -17.48 2.71
CA LEU A 58 12.48 -16.93 4.06
C LEU A 58 13.75 -16.22 4.51
N LEU A 59 14.92 -16.84 4.34
CA LEU A 59 16.18 -16.32 4.91
C LEU A 59 16.90 -15.35 3.99
N ARG A 60 16.80 -15.53 2.67
CA ARG A 60 17.53 -14.71 1.69
C ARG A 60 16.62 -13.65 1.06
N ALA A 61 15.47 -14.02 0.53
CA ALA A 61 14.61 -13.07 -0.19
C ALA A 61 13.74 -12.19 0.72
N ALA A 62 13.18 -12.72 1.81
CA ALA A 62 12.24 -11.94 2.63
C ALA A 62 12.84 -10.64 3.19
N PRO A 63 14.08 -10.62 3.74
CA PRO A 63 14.66 -9.37 4.25
C PRO A 63 14.77 -8.24 3.21
N PRO A 64 15.41 -8.42 2.03
CA PRO A 64 15.49 -7.35 1.03
C PRO A 64 14.14 -6.99 0.42
N VAL A 65 13.22 -7.95 0.25
CA VAL A 65 11.86 -7.66 -0.25
C VAL A 65 11.09 -6.79 0.74
N ILE A 66 11.11 -7.11 2.04
CA ILE A 66 10.46 -6.29 3.07
C ILE A 66 11.11 -4.90 3.14
N LEU A 67 12.44 -4.84 3.06
CA LEU A 67 13.19 -3.59 3.08
C LEU A 67 12.83 -2.69 1.87
N PHE A 68 12.75 -3.25 0.67
CA PHE A 68 12.32 -2.54 -0.54
C PHE A 68 10.93 -1.93 -0.38
N ASN A 69 9.97 -2.73 0.09
CA ASN A 69 8.60 -2.28 0.29
C ASN A 69 8.52 -1.19 1.35
N TRP A 70 9.15 -1.39 2.51
CA TRP A 70 9.10 -0.43 3.61
C TRP A 70 9.83 0.88 3.29
N ALA A 71 10.97 0.82 2.60
CA ALA A 71 11.72 2.00 2.21
C ALA A 71 10.96 2.87 1.19
N ASN A 72 10.33 2.25 0.19
CA ASN A 72 9.49 2.98 -0.76
C ASN A 72 8.19 3.48 -0.11
N LEU A 73 7.59 2.71 0.79
CA LEU A 73 6.45 3.15 1.61
C LEU A 73 6.78 4.39 2.44
N LEU A 74 7.98 4.44 3.05
CA LEU A 74 8.43 5.61 3.80
C LEU A 74 8.43 6.88 2.94
N ILE A 75 8.84 6.80 1.68
CA ILE A 75 8.81 7.95 0.76
C ILE A 75 7.38 8.42 0.55
N PHE A 76 6.47 7.48 0.28
CA PHE A 76 5.06 7.79 0.10
C PHE A 76 4.45 8.42 1.36
N ASP A 77 4.64 7.83 2.54
CA ASP A 77 4.01 8.30 3.78
C ASP A 77 4.53 9.68 4.21
N VAL A 78 5.84 9.91 4.10
CA VAL A 78 6.43 11.22 4.40
C VAL A 78 5.92 12.26 3.40
N ALA A 79 5.84 11.93 2.10
CA ALA A 79 5.32 12.84 1.08
C ALA A 79 3.83 13.15 1.31
N ASN A 80 3.03 12.13 1.62
CA ASN A 80 1.59 12.25 1.84
C ASN A 80 1.24 13.11 3.03
N GLN A 81 2.03 13.09 4.09
CA GLN A 81 1.77 13.87 5.30
C GLN A 81 2.34 15.30 5.24
N ARG A 82 3.21 15.62 4.28
CA ARG A 82 4.03 16.84 4.28
C ARG A 82 3.27 18.15 4.02
N LEU A 83 2.28 18.13 3.14
CA LEU A 83 1.63 19.36 2.64
C LEU A 83 0.72 19.99 3.71
N PRO A 84 0.58 21.32 3.77
CA PRO A 84 -0.27 22.00 4.76
C PRO A 84 -1.72 21.49 4.79
N GLU A 85 -2.29 21.24 3.61
CA GLU A 85 -3.61 20.65 3.44
C GLU A 85 -3.67 19.21 3.98
N SER A 86 -2.61 18.41 3.77
CA SER A 86 -2.51 17.07 4.35
C SER A 86 -2.42 17.10 5.87
N VAL A 87 -1.71 18.06 6.46
CA VAL A 87 -1.63 18.19 7.93
C VAL A 87 -2.99 18.54 8.51
N THR A 88 -3.77 19.38 7.82
CA THR A 88 -5.11 19.77 8.25
C THR A 88 -6.08 18.58 8.13
N GLU A 89 -6.04 17.86 7.01
CA GLU A 89 -6.78 16.61 6.81
C GLU A 89 -6.44 15.56 7.89
N ASP A 90 -5.15 15.31 8.11
CA ASP A 90 -4.68 14.33 9.09
C ASP A 90 -5.00 14.76 10.52
N SER A 91 -5.08 16.06 10.83
CA SER A 91 -5.53 16.51 12.15
C SER A 91 -6.96 16.09 12.49
N LEU A 92 -7.79 15.83 11.47
CA LEU A 92 -9.16 15.37 11.60
C LEU A 92 -9.25 13.83 11.55
N ASN A 93 -8.67 13.22 10.52
CA ASN A 93 -8.81 11.77 10.29
C ASN A 93 -7.79 10.93 11.07
N LYS A 94 -6.56 11.46 11.24
CA LYS A 94 -5.37 10.71 11.68
C LYS A 94 -4.53 11.53 12.66
N PRO A 95 -5.10 12.06 13.77
CA PRO A 95 -4.44 13.03 14.65
C PRO A 95 -3.19 12.48 15.34
N TRP A 96 -3.00 11.16 15.34
CA TRP A 96 -1.79 10.50 15.84
C TRP A 96 -0.60 10.58 14.88
N ARG A 97 -0.73 11.04 13.63
CA ARG A 97 0.39 11.14 12.69
C ARG A 97 1.45 12.15 13.15
N PRO A 98 2.75 11.96 12.84
CA PRO A 98 3.83 12.82 13.31
C PRO A 98 3.64 14.33 13.09
N LEU A 99 3.22 14.76 11.90
CA LEU A 99 3.01 16.19 11.63
C LEU A 99 1.74 16.73 12.31
N ALA A 100 0.65 15.97 12.32
CA ALA A 100 -0.58 16.35 13.02
C ALA A 100 -0.35 16.54 14.53
N ARG A 101 0.51 15.71 15.14
CA ARG A 101 0.96 15.85 16.54
C ARG A 101 1.99 16.96 16.78
N GLY A 102 2.49 17.60 15.73
CA GLY A 102 3.60 18.56 15.84
C GLY A 102 4.92 17.96 16.35
N LYS A 103 5.13 16.64 16.19
CA LYS A 103 6.39 15.97 16.57
C LYS A 103 7.57 16.36 15.67
N ILE A 104 7.28 16.69 14.43
CA ILE A 104 8.23 17.16 13.43
C ILE A 104 7.63 18.34 12.67
N SER A 105 8.44 19.37 12.40
CA SER A 105 7.99 20.53 11.62
C SER A 105 7.92 20.24 10.12
N PRO A 106 7.08 20.95 9.34
CA PRO A 106 7.03 20.79 7.88
C PRO A 106 8.39 20.96 7.18
N ILE A 107 9.25 21.86 7.70
CA ILE A 107 10.60 22.07 7.17
C ILE A 107 11.47 20.83 7.41
N GLN A 108 11.46 20.29 8.62
CA GLN A 108 12.20 19.06 8.96
C GLN A 108 11.68 17.87 8.15
N THR A 109 10.36 17.74 7.98
CA THR A 109 9.76 16.68 7.14
C THR A 109 10.22 16.79 5.69
N ARG A 110 10.27 18.00 5.13
CA ARG A 110 10.83 18.23 3.79
C ARG A 110 12.31 17.84 3.72
N GLN A 111 13.10 18.20 4.73
CA GLN A 111 14.53 17.84 4.79
C GLN A 111 14.72 16.32 4.89
N LEU A 112 13.90 15.64 5.69
CA LEU A 112 13.87 14.18 5.78
C LEU A 112 13.57 13.56 4.41
N LEU A 113 12.55 14.06 3.71
CA LEU A 113 12.20 13.57 2.38
C LEU A 113 13.33 13.79 1.35
N LEU A 114 13.97 14.96 1.38
CA LEU A 114 15.12 15.28 0.52
C LEU A 114 16.31 14.34 0.75
N ALA A 115 16.53 13.89 1.98
CA ALA A 115 17.57 12.91 2.30
C ALA A 115 17.14 11.46 1.98
N ALA A 116 15.87 11.14 2.22
CA ALA A 116 15.33 9.80 2.01
C ALA A 116 15.25 9.41 0.53
N ILE A 117 14.85 10.33 -0.36
CA ILE A 117 14.74 10.06 -1.81
C ILE A 117 16.05 9.48 -2.40
N PRO A 118 17.22 10.15 -2.31
CA PRO A 118 18.45 9.60 -2.86
C PRO A 118 18.90 8.32 -2.14
N ALA A 119 18.64 8.19 -0.84
CA ALA A 119 18.96 6.98 -0.09
C ALA A 119 18.14 5.77 -0.57
N VAL A 120 16.84 5.95 -0.79
CA VAL A 120 15.93 4.90 -1.26
C VAL A 120 16.17 4.58 -2.73
N LEU A 121 16.51 5.55 -3.58
CA LEU A 121 17.00 5.27 -4.94
C LEU A 121 18.29 4.45 -4.93
N GLY A 122 19.25 4.80 -4.05
CA GLY A 122 20.48 4.03 -3.89
C GLY A 122 20.22 2.60 -3.41
N LEU A 123 19.26 2.42 -2.49
CA LEU A 123 18.79 1.09 -2.08
C LEU A 123 18.16 0.33 -3.26
N GLY A 124 17.30 0.99 -4.04
CA GLY A 124 16.72 0.42 -5.26
C GLY A 124 17.79 -0.04 -6.24
N PHE A 125 18.89 0.70 -6.39
CA PHE A 125 20.04 0.29 -7.19
C PHE A 125 20.74 -0.96 -6.64
N VAL A 126 20.97 -1.01 -5.33
CA VAL A 126 21.60 -2.18 -4.69
C VAL A 126 20.73 -3.44 -4.81
N LEU A 127 19.41 -3.28 -4.82
CA LEU A 127 18.44 -4.38 -4.92
C LEU A 127 18.03 -4.71 -6.37
N ASP A 128 18.65 -4.08 -7.38
CA ASP A 128 18.28 -4.21 -8.80
C ASP A 128 16.80 -3.90 -9.09
N ALA A 129 16.26 -2.92 -8.37
CA ALA A 129 14.88 -2.43 -8.46
C ALA A 129 14.82 -0.90 -8.66
N SER A 130 15.80 -0.35 -9.39
CA SER A 130 15.93 1.10 -9.61
C SER A 130 14.74 1.67 -10.39
N TRP A 131 14.26 0.93 -11.39
CA TRP A 131 13.18 1.38 -12.26
C TRP A 131 11.85 1.43 -11.50
N GLU A 132 11.56 0.38 -10.73
CA GLU A 132 10.40 0.28 -9.85
C GLU A 132 10.43 1.40 -8.81
N THR A 133 11.58 1.59 -8.14
CA THR A 133 11.76 2.66 -7.16
C THR A 133 11.51 4.04 -7.77
N ALA A 134 12.08 4.33 -8.96
CA ALA A 134 11.89 5.60 -9.64
C ALA A 134 10.43 5.82 -10.07
N LEU A 135 9.76 4.78 -10.56
CA LEU A 135 8.36 4.86 -10.96
C LEU A 135 7.43 5.04 -9.74
N ILE A 136 7.69 4.36 -8.62
CA ILE A 136 6.98 4.58 -7.36
C ILE A 136 7.14 6.02 -6.88
N MET A 137 8.34 6.59 -6.98
CA MET A 137 8.58 7.99 -6.63
C MET A 137 7.83 8.96 -7.56
N LEU A 138 7.80 8.67 -8.86
CA LEU A 138 7.02 9.45 -9.83
C LEU A 138 5.53 9.41 -9.51
N LEU A 139 4.98 8.23 -9.24
CA LEU A 139 3.56 8.06 -8.88
C LEU A 139 3.24 8.72 -7.53
N THR A 140 4.16 8.65 -6.56
CA THR A 140 4.05 9.36 -5.27
C THR A 140 3.98 10.86 -5.48
N TRP A 141 4.81 11.41 -6.36
CA TRP A 141 4.78 12.83 -6.71
C TRP A 141 3.48 13.20 -7.45
N MET A 142 3.03 12.40 -8.42
CA MET A 142 1.76 12.61 -9.11
C MET A 142 0.56 12.58 -8.14
N TYR A 143 0.59 11.65 -7.18
CA TYR A 143 -0.46 11.52 -6.17
C TYR A 143 -0.52 12.74 -5.26
N ASN A 144 0.64 13.17 -4.73
CA ASN A 144 0.72 14.19 -3.68
C ASN A 144 0.89 15.61 -4.22
N ASP A 145 1.96 15.86 -4.96
CA ASP A 145 2.39 17.20 -5.38
C ASP A 145 1.63 17.72 -6.61
N LEU A 146 1.06 16.83 -7.43
CA LEU A 146 0.13 17.20 -8.50
C LEU A 146 -1.36 17.04 -8.11
N HIS A 147 -1.64 16.73 -6.85
CA HIS A 147 -3.00 16.55 -6.33
C HIS A 147 -3.81 15.46 -7.06
N GLY A 148 -3.15 14.50 -7.72
CA GLY A 148 -3.82 13.37 -8.37
C GLY A 148 -4.60 12.48 -7.39
N GLY A 149 -4.22 12.50 -6.11
CA GLY A 149 -4.93 11.86 -5.02
C GLY A 149 -6.21 12.56 -4.56
N ASP A 150 -6.48 13.78 -5.05
CA ASP A 150 -7.70 14.52 -4.72
C ASP A 150 -8.82 14.31 -5.76
N GLU A 151 -8.51 13.60 -6.84
CA GLU A 151 -9.37 13.32 -7.98
C GLU A 151 -9.71 11.82 -8.07
N LEU A 152 -10.72 11.45 -8.87
CA LEU A 152 -11.08 10.04 -9.12
C LEU A 152 -9.95 9.25 -9.80
N THR A 153 -8.94 9.93 -10.37
CA THR A 153 -7.70 9.32 -10.89
C THR A 153 -6.86 8.66 -9.81
N ARG A 154 -7.09 8.98 -8.53
CA ARG A 154 -6.39 8.42 -7.37
C ARG A 154 -6.32 6.90 -7.41
N ASP A 155 -7.45 6.24 -7.62
CA ASP A 155 -7.55 4.78 -7.57
C ASP A 155 -6.70 4.11 -8.66
N VAL A 156 -6.59 4.75 -9.83
CA VAL A 156 -5.73 4.29 -10.93
C VAL A 156 -4.26 4.46 -10.57
N ILE A 157 -3.87 5.62 -10.01
CA ILE A 157 -2.48 5.87 -9.57
C ILE A 157 -2.08 4.84 -8.51
N ILE A 158 -2.95 4.58 -7.54
CA ILE A 158 -2.72 3.59 -6.48
C ILE A 158 -2.58 2.18 -7.10
N ALA A 159 -3.50 1.78 -7.98
CA ALA A 159 -3.45 0.45 -8.59
C ALA A 159 -2.15 0.21 -9.38
N ILE A 160 -1.72 1.19 -10.16
CA ILE A 160 -0.43 1.13 -10.88
C ILE A 160 0.73 1.06 -9.87
N ALA A 161 0.71 1.87 -8.81
CA ALA A 161 1.76 1.84 -7.80
C ALA A 161 1.86 0.46 -7.14
N TYR A 162 0.73 -0.13 -6.74
CA TYR A 162 0.69 -1.50 -6.21
C TYR A 162 1.33 -2.50 -7.17
N ASP A 163 0.95 -2.51 -8.44
CA ASP A 163 1.55 -3.41 -9.44
C ASP A 163 3.07 -3.26 -9.53
N VAL A 164 3.59 -2.04 -9.44
CA VAL A 164 5.04 -1.79 -9.44
C VAL A 164 5.71 -2.34 -8.17
N PHE A 165 5.07 -2.20 -7.00
CA PHE A 165 5.54 -2.83 -5.76
C PHE A 165 5.54 -4.37 -5.84
N LEU A 166 4.48 -4.95 -6.40
CA LEU A 166 4.35 -6.40 -6.58
C LEU A 166 5.42 -6.94 -7.54
N MET A 167 5.64 -6.24 -8.66
CA MET A 167 6.69 -6.56 -9.63
C MET A 167 8.09 -6.49 -9.02
N GLY A 168 8.41 -5.39 -8.33
CA GLY A 168 9.70 -5.22 -7.66
C GLY A 168 9.93 -6.30 -6.60
N SER A 169 8.90 -6.62 -5.81
CA SER A 169 8.97 -7.67 -4.80
C SER A 169 9.25 -9.05 -5.41
N LEU A 170 8.61 -9.40 -6.52
CA LEU A 170 8.85 -10.65 -7.25
C LEU A 170 10.27 -10.71 -7.82
N ARG A 171 10.73 -9.64 -8.47
CA ARG A 171 12.07 -9.57 -9.08
C ARG A 171 13.18 -9.70 -8.03
N ILE A 172 13.08 -8.92 -6.94
CA ILE A 172 14.03 -9.00 -5.84
C ILE A 172 14.04 -10.40 -5.22
N ALA A 173 12.86 -11.00 -5.02
CA ALA A 173 12.76 -12.34 -4.48
C ALA A 173 13.50 -13.37 -5.35
N LEU A 174 13.30 -13.34 -6.67
CA LEU A 174 13.94 -14.26 -7.60
C LEU A 174 15.44 -14.00 -7.72
N GLY A 175 15.86 -12.76 -7.91
CA GLY A 175 17.28 -12.40 -8.02
C GLY A 175 18.07 -12.69 -6.75
N THR A 176 17.41 -12.74 -5.59
CA THR A 176 18.06 -13.05 -4.32
C THR A 176 18.04 -14.55 -3.98
N ALA A 177 16.94 -15.24 -4.28
CA ALA A 177 16.71 -16.63 -3.88
C ALA A 177 17.19 -17.66 -4.91
N THR A 178 17.47 -17.25 -6.15
CA THR A 178 18.00 -18.09 -7.24
C THR A 178 19.37 -17.61 -7.68
N GLU A 179 20.13 -18.47 -8.36
CA GLU A 179 21.43 -18.10 -8.93
C GLU A 179 21.36 -17.85 -10.44
N THR A 180 20.31 -18.34 -11.11
CA THR A 180 20.18 -18.38 -12.56
C THR A 180 19.12 -17.43 -13.12
N CYS A 181 18.20 -16.93 -12.27
CA CYS A 181 17.10 -16.06 -12.68
C CYS A 181 17.31 -14.61 -12.23
N SER A 182 18.42 -14.00 -12.66
CA SER A 182 18.69 -12.58 -12.41
C SER A 182 17.88 -11.67 -13.35
N GLU A 183 17.72 -12.05 -14.62
CA GLU A 183 16.89 -11.32 -15.58
C GLU A 183 15.59 -12.09 -15.82
N VAL A 184 14.49 -11.61 -15.23
CA VAL A 184 13.20 -12.29 -15.27
C VAL A 184 12.17 -11.47 -16.05
N THR A 185 11.59 -12.12 -17.06
CA THR A 185 10.43 -11.59 -17.77
C THR A 185 9.15 -12.22 -17.20
N VAL A 186 8.12 -11.41 -17.02
CA VAL A 186 6.82 -11.90 -16.53
C VAL A 186 6.09 -12.60 -17.67
N SER A 187 5.52 -13.77 -17.38
CA SER A 187 4.77 -14.56 -18.35
C SER A 187 3.42 -13.91 -18.67
N THR A 188 2.74 -14.36 -19.71
CA THR A 188 1.36 -13.91 -19.98
C THR A 188 0.45 -14.14 -18.77
N THR A 189 0.54 -15.32 -18.13
CA THR A 189 -0.20 -15.63 -16.91
C THR A 189 0.16 -14.68 -15.77
N GLY A 190 1.45 -14.35 -15.63
CA GLY A 190 1.91 -13.38 -14.63
C GLY A 190 1.34 -11.99 -14.83
N TYR A 191 1.31 -11.49 -16.08
CA TYR A 191 0.69 -10.20 -16.38
C TYR A 191 -0.83 -10.21 -16.17
N GLN A 192 -1.51 -11.31 -16.50
CA GLN A 192 -2.93 -11.47 -16.21
C GLN A 192 -3.20 -11.45 -14.71
N TRP A 193 -2.36 -12.13 -13.91
CA TRP A 193 -2.47 -12.15 -12.46
C TRP A 193 -2.25 -10.76 -11.85
N LEU A 194 -1.23 -10.03 -12.28
CA LEU A 194 -0.99 -8.64 -11.87
C LEU A 194 -2.16 -7.74 -12.26
N ALA A 195 -2.63 -7.81 -13.51
CA ALA A 195 -3.77 -7.01 -13.97
C ALA A 195 -5.05 -7.27 -13.17
N MET A 196 -5.27 -8.51 -12.72
CA MET A 196 -6.39 -8.81 -11.82
C MET A 196 -6.19 -8.17 -10.45
N ILE A 197 -4.99 -8.19 -9.87
CA ILE A 197 -4.72 -7.51 -8.59
C ILE A 197 -4.86 -5.99 -8.74
N ALA A 198 -4.37 -5.40 -9.82
CA ALA A 198 -4.61 -3.99 -10.13
C ALA A 198 -6.11 -3.68 -10.18
N GLY A 199 -6.90 -4.54 -10.81
CA GLY A 199 -8.36 -4.44 -10.84
C GLY A 199 -9.00 -4.52 -9.45
N VAL A 200 -8.54 -5.44 -8.60
CA VAL A 200 -8.94 -5.54 -7.19
C VAL A 200 -8.67 -4.21 -6.49
N ILE A 201 -7.42 -3.76 -6.47
CA ILE A 201 -7.02 -2.52 -5.79
C ILE A 201 -7.83 -1.33 -6.33
N MET A 202 -7.90 -1.15 -7.64
CA MET A 202 -8.61 -0.05 -8.27
C MET A 202 -10.09 0.00 -7.90
N THR A 203 -10.73 -1.13 -7.58
CA THR A 203 -12.18 -1.20 -7.32
C THR A 203 -12.55 -1.42 -5.85
N THR A 204 -11.57 -1.69 -4.99
CA THR A 204 -11.80 -1.89 -3.55
C THR A 204 -11.04 -0.91 -2.66
N MET A 205 -10.04 -0.17 -3.16
CA MET A 205 -9.25 0.78 -2.35
C MET A 205 -10.12 1.89 -1.72
N GLN A 206 -11.27 2.19 -2.34
CA GLN A 206 -12.26 3.16 -1.86
C GLN A 206 -12.77 2.85 -0.45
N ILE A 207 -12.56 1.64 0.07
CA ILE A 207 -12.86 1.31 1.47
C ILE A 207 -12.16 2.22 2.47
N GLN A 208 -11.00 2.78 2.10
CA GLN A 208 -10.30 3.76 2.91
C GLN A 208 -11.02 5.10 2.99
N ASP A 209 -11.72 5.49 1.92
CA ASP A 209 -12.42 6.77 1.87
C ASP A 209 -13.63 6.79 2.81
N LEU A 210 -14.23 5.61 3.09
CA LEU A 210 -15.35 5.49 4.02
C LEU A 210 -15.00 5.99 5.43
N ARG A 211 -13.75 5.78 5.88
CA ARG A 211 -13.27 6.27 7.19
C ARG A 211 -12.76 7.72 7.14
N ASP A 212 -12.34 8.20 5.97
CA ASP A 212 -11.58 9.45 5.81
C ASP A 212 -12.47 10.63 5.34
N GLN A 213 -13.80 10.45 5.29
CA GLN A 213 -14.78 11.42 4.76
C GLN A 213 -14.69 12.83 5.36
N VAL A 214 -14.40 12.96 6.65
CA VAL A 214 -14.35 14.27 7.33
C VAL A 214 -13.19 15.09 6.79
N GLY A 215 -11.98 14.53 6.81
CA GLY A 215 -10.79 15.16 6.23
C GLY A 215 -10.90 15.35 4.72
N ASP A 216 -11.41 14.36 3.99
CA ASP A 216 -11.60 14.45 2.54
C ASP A 216 -12.50 15.62 2.14
N ARG A 217 -13.60 15.84 2.89
CA ARG A 217 -14.51 16.97 2.67
C ARG A 217 -13.82 18.31 2.91
N THR A 218 -13.00 18.42 3.97
CA THR A 218 -12.25 19.65 4.24
C THR A 218 -11.17 19.93 3.21
N ARG A 219 -10.58 18.89 2.63
CA ARG A 219 -9.58 19.00 1.56
C ARG A 219 -10.21 19.21 0.18
N GLY A 220 -11.52 19.01 0.04
CA GLY A 220 -12.24 19.13 -1.23
C GLY A 220 -11.97 17.96 -2.18
N ARG A 221 -11.63 16.78 -1.66
CA ARG A 221 -11.38 15.58 -2.47
C ARG A 221 -12.65 15.04 -3.10
N LYS A 222 -12.51 14.45 -4.29
CA LYS A 222 -13.55 13.66 -4.95
C LYS A 222 -13.35 12.19 -4.60
N THR A 223 -13.84 11.78 -3.43
CA THR A 223 -13.86 10.36 -3.03
C THR A 223 -15.25 9.75 -3.22
N TRP A 224 -15.30 8.43 -3.39
CA TRP A 224 -16.55 7.72 -3.69
C TRP A 224 -17.68 8.02 -2.69
N PRO A 225 -17.46 7.95 -1.37
CA PRO A 225 -18.52 8.23 -0.40
C PRO A 225 -19.06 9.66 -0.51
N LEU A 226 -18.23 10.63 -0.93
CA LEU A 226 -18.63 12.02 -1.10
C LEU A 226 -19.33 12.28 -2.45
N VAL A 227 -19.00 11.50 -3.49
CA VAL A 227 -19.54 11.69 -4.85
C VAL A 227 -20.84 10.91 -5.06
N VAL A 228 -20.88 9.62 -4.67
CA VAL A 228 -22.02 8.73 -4.93
C VAL A 228 -22.79 8.36 -3.65
N GLY A 229 -22.29 8.73 -2.49
CA GLY A 229 -22.88 8.43 -1.19
C GLY A 229 -22.28 7.20 -0.51
N ASP A 230 -22.33 7.19 0.82
CA ASP A 230 -21.74 6.16 1.68
C ASP A 230 -22.32 4.76 1.40
N SER A 231 -23.65 4.62 1.36
CA SER A 231 -24.30 3.32 1.14
C SER A 231 -23.99 2.73 -0.23
N VAL A 232 -23.99 3.56 -1.29
CA VAL A 232 -23.64 3.11 -2.65
C VAL A 232 -22.19 2.66 -2.72
N SER A 233 -21.29 3.41 -2.06
CA SER A 233 -19.87 3.06 -2.00
C SER A 233 -19.64 1.72 -1.30
N ARG A 234 -20.31 1.45 -0.18
CA ARG A 234 -20.22 0.16 0.54
C ARG A 234 -20.69 -1.01 -0.33
N VAL A 235 -21.86 -0.88 -0.95
CA VAL A 235 -22.42 -1.93 -1.83
C VAL A 235 -21.51 -2.18 -3.03
N TRP A 236 -20.95 -1.13 -3.63
CA TRP A 236 -19.99 -1.25 -4.72
C TRP A 236 -18.74 -2.05 -4.29
N ILE A 237 -18.10 -1.65 -3.19
CA ILE A 237 -16.89 -2.30 -2.69
C ILE A 237 -17.17 -3.79 -2.39
N ALA A 238 -18.27 -4.08 -1.70
CA ALA A 238 -18.66 -5.45 -1.39
C ALA A 238 -18.90 -6.30 -2.66
N ALA A 239 -19.61 -5.75 -3.64
CA ALA A 239 -19.84 -6.42 -4.92
C ALA A 239 -18.52 -6.71 -5.65
N CYS A 240 -17.58 -5.75 -5.65
CA CYS A 240 -16.24 -5.94 -6.23
C CYS A 240 -15.43 -7.01 -5.47
N VAL A 241 -15.44 -7.02 -4.14
CA VAL A 241 -14.76 -8.05 -3.33
C VAL A 241 -15.30 -9.44 -3.65
N CYS A 242 -16.63 -9.60 -3.72
CA CYS A 242 -17.27 -10.87 -4.10
C CYS A 242 -16.90 -11.29 -5.53
N LEU A 243 -16.99 -10.35 -6.49
CA LEU A 243 -16.63 -10.59 -7.90
C LEU A 243 -15.18 -11.09 -8.01
N TRP A 244 -14.23 -10.38 -7.39
CA TRP A 244 -12.82 -10.74 -7.47
C TRP A 244 -12.47 -12.02 -6.72
N SER A 245 -13.17 -12.34 -5.64
CA SER A 245 -13.03 -13.63 -4.95
C SER A 245 -13.37 -14.79 -5.89
N VAL A 246 -14.48 -14.68 -6.63
CA VAL A 246 -14.88 -15.69 -7.63
C VAL A 246 -13.93 -15.70 -8.83
N ALA A 247 -13.58 -14.53 -9.36
CA ALA A 247 -12.69 -14.40 -10.52
C ALA A 247 -11.30 -14.99 -10.23
N SER A 248 -10.76 -14.78 -9.02
CA SER A 248 -9.45 -15.32 -8.63
C SER A 248 -9.47 -16.85 -8.54
N VAL A 249 -10.52 -17.43 -7.96
CA VAL A 249 -10.69 -18.89 -7.91
C VAL A 249 -10.83 -19.46 -9.32
N TRP A 250 -11.62 -18.81 -10.17
CA TRP A 250 -11.84 -19.24 -11.55
C TRP A 250 -10.57 -19.16 -12.39
N PHE A 251 -9.78 -18.08 -12.26
CA PHE A 251 -8.53 -17.89 -12.98
C PHE A 251 -7.52 -19.01 -12.71
N TRP A 252 -7.41 -19.45 -11.45
CA TRP A 252 -6.49 -20.52 -11.08
C TRP A 252 -7.07 -21.93 -11.32
N GLY A 253 -8.39 -22.07 -11.43
CA GLY A 253 -9.11 -23.28 -11.88
C GLY A 253 -9.09 -24.46 -10.91
N GLU A 254 -7.95 -24.76 -10.28
CA GLU A 254 -7.73 -25.91 -9.39
C GLU A 254 -7.48 -25.49 -7.94
N VAL A 255 -8.26 -24.52 -7.44
CA VAL A 255 -8.17 -24.11 -6.03
C VAL A 255 -8.98 -25.08 -5.15
N PRO A 256 -8.38 -25.71 -4.11
CA PRO A 256 -9.09 -26.60 -3.21
C PRO A 256 -10.38 -25.99 -2.65
N LEU A 257 -11.47 -26.76 -2.62
CA LEU A 257 -12.81 -26.26 -2.23
C LEU A 257 -12.82 -25.50 -0.90
N LEU A 258 -12.04 -25.96 0.09
CA LEU A 258 -11.92 -25.28 1.38
C LEU A 258 -11.31 -23.88 1.26
N ILE A 259 -10.30 -23.72 0.40
CA ILE A 259 -9.63 -22.44 0.14
C ILE A 259 -10.59 -21.54 -0.65
N SER A 260 -11.23 -22.07 -1.68
CA SER A 260 -12.25 -21.34 -2.46
C SER A 260 -13.40 -20.86 -1.58
N ALA A 261 -13.94 -21.74 -0.73
CA ALA A 261 -15.00 -21.41 0.22
C ALA A 261 -14.54 -20.40 1.27
N GLY A 262 -13.32 -20.53 1.78
CA GLY A 262 -12.73 -19.58 2.73
C GLY A 262 -12.59 -18.18 2.14
N THR A 263 -12.05 -18.05 0.93
CA THR A 263 -11.91 -16.77 0.22
C THR A 263 -13.26 -16.12 -0.03
N MET A 264 -14.25 -16.89 -0.51
CA MET A 264 -15.61 -16.39 -0.74
C MET A 264 -16.33 -16.00 0.56
N ALA A 265 -16.14 -16.77 1.64
CA ALA A 265 -16.74 -16.48 2.94
C ALA A 265 -16.14 -15.23 3.58
N LEU A 266 -14.82 -15.01 3.47
CA LEU A 266 -14.16 -13.79 3.95
C LEU A 266 -14.67 -12.55 3.18
N GLY A 267 -14.79 -12.65 1.86
CA GLY A 267 -15.35 -11.56 1.04
C GLY A 267 -16.80 -11.22 1.44
N SER A 268 -17.61 -12.24 1.70
CA SER A 268 -19.01 -12.07 2.13
C SER A 268 -19.13 -11.55 3.57
N TRP A 269 -18.23 -11.96 4.49
CA TRP A 269 -18.25 -11.51 5.88
C TRP A 269 -18.01 -10.00 6.01
N ILE A 270 -17.12 -9.45 5.17
CA ILE A 270 -16.83 -8.01 5.13
C ILE A 270 -18.06 -7.19 4.70
N ASP A 271 -18.94 -7.76 3.87
CA ASP A 271 -20.20 -7.16 3.42
C ASP A 271 -21.29 -7.15 4.52
N PHE A 272 -21.40 -8.23 5.29
CA PHE A 272 -22.54 -8.44 6.20
C PHE A 272 -22.36 -7.90 7.62
N THR A 273 -21.21 -7.38 8.04
CA THR A 273 -21.10 -6.70 9.33
C THR A 273 -21.64 -5.28 9.22
N PRO A 274 -22.86 -4.98 9.73
CA PRO A 274 -23.30 -3.61 9.85
C PRO A 274 -22.42 -3.00 10.94
N ARG A 275 -21.51 -2.10 10.59
CA ARG A 275 -21.06 -1.14 11.60
C ARG A 275 -22.27 -0.26 11.85
N THR A 276 -22.93 -0.51 12.97
CA THR A 276 -23.91 0.41 13.53
C THR A 276 -23.21 1.75 13.72
N ASP A 277 -23.47 2.69 12.81
CA ASP A 277 -22.97 4.07 12.82
C ASP A 277 -23.55 4.90 14.00
N THR A 278 -23.88 4.26 15.11
CA THR A 278 -24.39 4.89 16.33
C THR A 278 -23.41 4.85 17.52
N GLU A 279 -22.36 4.01 17.51
CA GLU A 279 -21.46 3.94 18.68
C GLU A 279 -20.18 4.79 18.56
N ALA A 280 -19.82 5.25 17.36
CA ALA A 280 -18.63 6.08 17.16
C ALA A 280 -18.85 7.58 17.46
N CYS A 281 -20.10 8.07 17.45
CA CYS A 281 -20.42 9.44 17.84
C CYS A 281 -20.57 9.62 19.35
N ASP A 282 -20.95 8.58 20.11
CA ASP A 282 -21.21 8.70 21.56
C ASP A 282 -19.99 8.38 22.44
N MET A 283 -19.00 7.64 21.94
CA MET A 283 -17.78 7.30 22.72
C MET A 283 -16.72 8.40 22.75
N GLY A 284 -16.90 9.49 21.99
CA GLY A 284 -16.05 10.69 22.02
C GLY A 284 -16.57 11.83 22.91
N ALA A 285 -17.77 11.69 23.48
CA ALA A 285 -18.40 12.70 24.34
C ALA A 285 -18.46 12.30 25.83
N VAL A 286 -18.01 11.08 26.18
CA VAL A 286 -17.99 10.59 27.56
C VAL A 286 -16.62 9.98 27.89
N GLN A 287 -15.59 10.81 27.91
CA GLN A 287 -14.41 10.66 28.76
C GLN A 287 -13.68 12.01 28.75
N GLY A 288 -13.75 12.70 29.89
CA GLY A 288 -13.30 14.08 30.07
C GLY A 288 -11.80 14.27 30.21
#